data_AF-A0A260Z1H5-F1
#
_entry.id   AF-A0A260Z1H5-F1
#
_cell.length_a   1.000
_cell.length_b   1.000
_cell.length_c   1.000
_cell.angle_alpha   90.00
_cell.angle_beta   90.00
_cell.angle_gamma   90.00
#
_symmetry.space_group_name_H-M   'P 1'
#
loop_
_entity.id
_entity.type
_entity.pdbx_description
1 polymer ?
#
loop_
_entity_poly.entity_id
_entity_poly.type
_entity_poly.pdbx_seq_one_letter_code
_entity_poly.pdbx_strand_id
1 'polypeptide(L)'
;MVDSKVGMRVGKEKRIRTIVESDRWKRAVTPILYCHLKTVFPIGTLMDCPRFTLRFHQYNGFNKFLKIVQRLITSPVLQCAKIGFATSISVPDRAKVIATIGGVEIGWMHHRVDIPNSREFFEFTQESVDDFSTFVITRIQ
;
A
#
# COMPACT_ATOMS: atom_id res chain seq x y z
N MET A 1 -34.68 -3.29 7.43
CA MET A 1 -33.43 -2.58 7.79
C MET A 1 -32.47 -2.72 6.61
N VAL A 2 -32.32 -1.67 5.80
CA VAL A 2 -31.36 -1.64 4.70
C VAL A 2 -29.98 -1.33 5.27
N ASP A 3 -28.99 -2.10 4.83
CA ASP A 3 -27.62 -2.13 5.33
C ASP A 3 -26.89 -0.80 5.09
N SER A 4 -27.05 0.18 6.00
CA SER A 4 -26.44 1.52 5.91
C SER A 4 -24.90 1.51 5.83
N LYS A 5 -24.26 0.36 6.06
CA LYS A 5 -22.81 0.16 5.88
C LYS A 5 -22.38 0.10 4.41
N VAL A 6 -23.26 -0.32 3.50
CA VAL A 6 -22.94 -0.43 2.07
C VAL A 6 -22.88 0.97 1.43
N GLY A 7 -23.86 1.85 1.73
CA GLY A 7 -23.89 3.23 1.24
C GLY A 7 -22.70 4.08 1.68
N MET A 8 -22.24 3.95 2.94
CA MET A 8 -21.05 4.67 3.43
C MET A 8 -19.73 4.21 2.79
N ARG A 9 -19.61 2.92 2.44
CA ARG A 9 -18.42 2.40 1.74
C ARG A 9 -18.34 2.91 0.31
N VAL A 10 -19.47 2.88 -0.41
CA VAL A 10 -19.58 3.39 -1.78
C VAL A 10 -19.25 4.89 -1.85
N GLY A 11 -19.68 5.70 -0.88
CA GLY A 11 -19.37 7.13 -0.84
C GLY A 11 -17.87 7.44 -0.68
N LYS A 12 -17.16 6.69 0.17
CA LYS A 12 -15.71 6.86 0.35
C LYS A 12 -14.92 6.36 -0.86
N GLU A 13 -15.31 5.24 -1.43
CA GLU A 13 -14.68 4.71 -2.65
C GLU A 13 -14.88 5.65 -3.84
N LYS A 14 -16.10 6.16 -4.05
CA LYS A 14 -16.39 7.14 -5.10
C LYS A 14 -15.52 8.38 -4.95
N ARG A 15 -15.36 8.91 -3.72
CA ARG A 15 -14.50 10.06 -3.45
C ARG A 15 -13.03 9.77 -3.77
N ILE A 16 -12.51 8.62 -3.36
CA ILE A 16 -11.11 8.24 -3.65
C ILE A 16 -10.92 8.09 -5.15
N ARG A 17 -11.86 7.44 -5.83
CA ARG A 17 -11.83 7.29 -7.29
C ARG A 17 -11.80 8.65 -8.00
N THR A 18 -12.65 9.59 -7.61
CA THR A 18 -12.63 10.96 -8.14
C THR A 18 -11.28 11.66 -7.93
N ILE A 19 -10.61 11.44 -6.79
CA ILE A 19 -9.27 11.98 -6.54
C ILE A 19 -8.25 11.36 -7.51
N VAL A 20 -8.24 10.03 -7.62
CA VAL A 20 -7.29 9.27 -8.47
C VAL A 20 -7.49 9.58 -9.96
N GLU A 21 -8.72 9.82 -10.38
CA GLU A 21 -9.06 10.17 -11.76
C GLU A 21 -8.77 11.63 -12.10
N SER A 22 -8.55 12.49 -11.09
CA SER A 22 -8.30 13.91 -11.30
C SER A 22 -6.98 14.18 -12.02
N ASP A 23 -6.94 15.24 -12.83
CA ASP A 23 -5.72 15.66 -13.52
C ASP A 23 -4.57 15.96 -12.55
N ARG A 24 -4.89 16.50 -11.38
CA ARG A 24 -3.88 16.80 -10.35
C ARG A 24 -3.18 15.53 -9.88
N TRP A 25 -3.91 14.44 -9.69
CA TRP A 25 -3.33 13.15 -9.32
C TRP A 25 -2.47 12.59 -10.44
N LYS A 26 -3.00 12.56 -11.67
CA LYS A 26 -2.30 12.02 -12.84
C LYS A 26 -1.02 12.76 -13.21
N ARG A 27 -0.94 14.07 -12.93
CA ARG A 27 0.26 14.89 -13.16
C ARG A 27 1.29 14.81 -12.04
N ALA A 28 0.92 14.31 -10.86
CA ALA A 28 1.86 14.19 -9.76
C ALA A 28 2.81 13.01 -9.99
N VAL A 29 4.11 13.21 -9.73
CA VAL A 29 5.14 12.18 -9.91
C VAL A 29 4.91 10.99 -8.96
N THR A 30 4.60 11.30 -7.70
CA THR A 30 4.23 10.33 -6.66
C THR A 30 3.12 10.93 -5.82
N PRO A 31 1.84 10.82 -6.25
CA PRO A 31 0.72 11.39 -5.53
C PRO A 31 0.60 10.80 -4.13
N ILE A 32 0.19 11.64 -3.17
CA ILE A 32 0.05 11.26 -1.76
C ILE A 32 -1.42 11.31 -1.37
N LEU A 33 -1.93 10.25 -0.76
CA LEU A 33 -3.27 10.17 -0.20
C LEU A 33 -3.22 9.96 1.31
N TYR A 34 -3.74 10.93 2.05
CA TYR A 34 -3.88 10.87 3.50
C TYR A 34 -5.19 10.19 3.90
N CYS A 35 -5.08 9.18 4.75
CA CYS A 35 -6.16 8.33 5.21
C CYS A 35 -6.28 8.38 6.73
N HIS A 36 -7.30 9.11 7.23
CA HIS A 36 -7.54 9.26 8.67
C HIS A 36 -8.36 8.12 9.30
N LEU A 37 -8.89 7.18 8.53
CA LEU A 37 -9.92 6.25 8.99
C LEU A 37 -9.41 4.81 9.25
N LYS A 38 -9.91 4.20 10.35
CA LYS A 38 -9.74 2.78 10.71
C LYS A 38 -10.42 1.77 9.76
N THR A 39 -11.17 2.27 8.77
CA THR A 39 -11.95 1.44 7.83
C THR A 39 -11.08 0.82 6.75
N VAL A 40 -11.59 -0.26 6.13
CA VAL A 40 -10.97 -0.90 4.96
C VAL A 40 -10.76 0.14 3.87
N PHE A 41 -9.51 0.42 3.52
CA PHE A 41 -9.16 1.30 2.41
C PHE A 41 -9.47 0.56 1.08
N PRO A 42 -10.17 1.17 0.12
CA PRO A 42 -10.51 0.52 -1.14
C PRO A 42 -9.29 0.49 -2.08
N ILE A 43 -8.29 -0.31 -1.73
CA ILE A 43 -7.00 -0.40 -2.46
C ILE A 43 -7.17 -0.72 -3.95
N GLY A 44 -8.29 -1.34 -4.33
CA GLY A 44 -8.67 -1.56 -5.73
C GLY A 44 -8.64 -0.28 -6.58
N THR A 45 -8.98 0.87 -5.99
CA THR A 45 -8.94 2.18 -6.68
C THR A 45 -7.54 2.67 -7.03
N LEU A 46 -6.49 2.05 -6.49
CA LEU A 46 -5.09 2.39 -6.76
C LEU A 46 -4.35 1.31 -7.57
N MET A 47 -5.03 0.24 -7.96
CA MET A 47 -4.39 -0.88 -8.68
C MET A 47 -3.87 -0.48 -10.06
N ASP A 48 -4.47 0.54 -10.68
CA ASP A 48 -4.07 1.11 -11.96
C ASP A 48 -3.09 2.29 -11.83
N CYS A 49 -2.66 2.63 -10.60
CA CYS A 49 -1.71 3.69 -10.36
C CYS A 49 -0.28 3.12 -10.31
N PRO A 50 0.63 3.56 -11.20
CA PRO A 50 2.00 3.04 -11.19
C PRO A 50 2.79 3.52 -9.97
N ARG A 51 2.49 4.72 -9.45
CA ARG A 51 3.20 5.32 -8.32
C ARG A 51 2.23 6.01 -7.37
N PHE A 52 2.35 5.79 -6.07
CA PHE A 52 1.60 6.54 -5.06
C PHE A 52 2.16 6.36 -3.64
N THR A 53 1.76 7.25 -2.75
CA THR A 53 1.96 7.15 -1.30
C THR A 53 0.62 7.12 -0.59
N LEU A 54 0.41 6.12 0.26
CA LEU A 54 -0.70 6.05 1.21
C LEU A 54 -0.18 6.36 2.61
N ARG A 55 -0.77 7.37 3.28
CA ARG A 55 -0.44 7.71 4.66
C ARG A 55 -1.64 7.43 5.57
N PHE A 56 -1.49 6.49 6.49
CA PHE A 56 -2.48 6.16 7.50
C PHE A 56 -2.11 6.80 8.83
N HIS A 57 -3.05 7.50 9.45
CA HIS A 57 -2.79 8.09 10.78
C HIS A 57 -2.62 7.02 11.87
N GLN A 58 -3.20 5.83 11.69
CA GLN A 58 -3.10 4.73 12.65
C GLN A 58 -2.87 3.40 11.94
N TYR A 59 -1.98 2.60 12.50
CA TYR A 59 -1.78 1.22 12.11
C TYR A 59 -2.99 0.39 12.52
N ASN A 60 -3.58 -0.29 11.53
CA ASN A 60 -4.83 -1.01 11.72
C ASN A 60 -4.62 -2.53 11.91
N GLY A 61 -3.38 -2.95 12.21
CA GLY A 61 -3.00 -4.32 12.50
C GLY A 61 -2.56 -5.15 11.28
N PHE A 62 -1.86 -6.24 11.58
CA PHE A 62 -1.21 -7.13 10.62
C PHE A 62 -2.12 -7.58 9.47
N ASN A 63 -3.31 -8.13 9.79
CA ASN A 63 -4.21 -8.70 8.78
C ASN A 63 -4.67 -7.69 7.73
N LYS A 64 -4.86 -6.42 8.12
CA LYS A 64 -5.27 -5.38 7.17
C LYS A 64 -4.09 -4.93 6.32
N PHE A 65 -2.92 -4.77 6.93
CA PHE A 65 -1.70 -4.40 6.23
C PHE A 65 -1.28 -5.47 5.22
N LEU A 66 -1.27 -6.75 5.63
CA LEU A 66 -1.02 -7.89 4.75
C LEU A 66 -1.93 -7.88 3.52
N LYS A 67 -3.24 -7.68 3.70
CA LYS A 67 -4.21 -7.63 2.58
C LYS A 67 -3.95 -6.49 1.60
N ILE A 68 -3.42 -5.37 2.06
CA ILE A 68 -3.02 -4.27 1.18
C ILE A 68 -1.81 -4.72 0.37
N VAL A 69 -0.76 -5.19 1.04
CA VAL A 69 0.50 -5.61 0.39
C VAL A 69 0.27 -6.74 -0.62
N GLN A 70 -0.47 -7.78 -0.23
CA GLN A 70 -0.83 -8.90 -1.12
C GLN A 70 -1.56 -8.45 -2.39
N ARG A 71 -2.42 -7.43 -2.30
CA ARG A 71 -3.08 -6.88 -3.50
C ARG A 71 -2.13 -6.05 -4.34
N LEU A 72 -1.24 -5.28 -3.73
CA LEU A 72 -0.33 -4.41 -4.48
C LEU A 72 0.68 -5.19 -5.32
N ILE A 73 1.23 -6.28 -4.78
CA ILE A 73 2.20 -7.11 -5.51
C ILE A 73 1.59 -7.88 -6.69
N THR A 74 0.26 -7.90 -6.81
CA THR A 74 -0.42 -8.47 -8.00
C THR A 74 -0.71 -7.42 -9.06
N SER A 75 -0.40 -6.14 -8.83
CA SER A 75 -0.64 -5.08 -9.82
C SER A 75 0.35 -5.20 -10.97
N PRO A 76 -0.11 -5.30 -12.23
CA PRO A 76 0.78 -5.36 -13.39
C PRO A 76 1.41 -4.02 -13.74
N VAL A 77 0.91 -2.91 -13.19
CA VAL A 77 1.40 -1.55 -13.50
C VAL A 77 2.17 -0.92 -12.35
N LEU A 78 2.14 -1.52 -11.16
CA LEU A 78 2.81 -0.95 -9.99
C LEU A 78 4.32 -0.86 -10.22
N GLN A 79 4.84 0.36 -10.07
CA GLN A 79 6.27 0.66 -10.06
C GLN A 79 6.76 1.01 -8.66
N CYS A 80 5.99 1.80 -7.90
CA CYS A 80 6.34 2.16 -6.53
C CYS A 80 5.11 2.49 -5.67
N ALA A 81 4.94 1.80 -4.54
CA ALA A 81 3.95 2.13 -3.52
C ALA A 81 4.65 2.40 -2.19
N LYS A 82 4.33 3.54 -1.56
CA LYS A 82 4.74 3.84 -0.19
C LYS A 82 3.55 3.75 0.75
N ILE A 83 3.65 2.96 1.82
CA ILE A 83 2.59 2.80 2.82
C ILE A 83 3.11 3.26 4.17
N GLY A 84 2.77 4.49 4.55
CA GLY A 84 3.13 5.11 5.81
C GLY A 84 2.09 4.91 6.90
N PHE A 85 2.54 4.67 8.13
CA PHE A 85 1.71 4.73 9.33
C PHE A 85 2.33 5.69 10.35
N ALA A 86 1.55 6.63 10.88
CA ALA A 86 2.05 7.58 11.89
C ALA A 86 2.33 6.88 13.23
N THR A 87 1.62 5.78 13.52
CA THR A 87 2.02 4.84 14.57
C THR A 87 3.02 3.84 13.98
N SER A 88 4.09 3.53 14.71
CA SER A 88 5.08 2.54 14.26
C SER A 88 4.43 1.18 13.96
N ILE A 89 4.85 0.55 12.87
CA ILE A 89 4.58 -0.87 12.65
C ILE A 89 5.60 -1.65 13.49
N SER A 90 5.20 -2.71 14.18
CA SER A 90 6.15 -3.54 14.94
C SER A 90 7.07 -4.33 13.99
N VAL A 91 8.33 -4.58 14.39
CA VAL A 91 9.27 -5.43 13.62
C VAL A 91 8.68 -6.81 13.34
N PRO A 92 8.05 -7.51 14.32
CA PRO A 92 7.46 -8.83 14.08
C PRO A 92 6.33 -8.83 13.05
N ASP A 93 5.45 -7.83 13.07
CA ASP A 93 4.35 -7.76 12.09
C ASP A 93 4.89 -7.58 10.67
N ARG A 94 5.95 -6.77 10.51
CA ARG A 94 6.61 -6.58 9.21
C ARG A 94 7.24 -7.87 8.70
N ALA A 95 8.05 -8.51 9.53
CA ALA A 95 8.70 -9.79 9.19
C ALA A 95 7.64 -10.84 8.80
N LYS A 96 6.53 -10.89 9.55
CA LYS A 96 5.42 -11.77 9.24
C LYS A 96 4.76 -11.44 7.90
N VAL A 97 4.62 -10.16 7.52
CA VAL A 97 4.05 -9.77 6.21
C VAL A 97 4.97 -10.25 5.10
N ILE A 98 6.26 -9.96 5.19
CA ILE A 98 7.27 -10.39 4.22
C ILE A 98 7.27 -11.90 4.06
N ALA A 99 7.34 -12.66 5.17
CA ALA A 99 7.31 -14.11 5.12
C ALA A 99 6.02 -14.65 4.47
N THR A 100 4.87 -14.01 4.74
CA THR A 100 3.58 -14.44 4.17
C THR A 100 3.47 -14.20 2.67
N ILE A 101 4.15 -13.18 2.15
CA ILE A 101 4.18 -12.90 0.70
C ILE A 101 5.35 -13.61 -0.01
N GLY A 102 6.08 -14.49 0.68
CA GLY A 102 7.20 -15.24 0.11
C GLY A 102 8.46 -14.40 -0.07
N GLY A 103 8.64 -13.35 0.72
CA GLY A 103 9.79 -12.48 0.60
C GLY A 103 11.07 -13.07 1.21
N VAL A 104 12.19 -12.84 0.54
CA VAL A 104 13.54 -13.26 0.94
C VAL A 104 14.31 -12.02 1.40
N GLU A 105 14.94 -12.10 2.57
CA GLU A 105 15.82 -11.02 3.06
C GLU A 105 17.12 -10.99 2.24
N ILE A 106 17.47 -9.81 1.75
CA ILE A 106 18.70 -9.56 0.96
C ILE A 106 19.67 -8.60 1.64
N GLY A 107 19.27 -8.06 2.80
CA GLY A 107 20.02 -7.10 3.59
C GLY A 107 19.15 -6.59 4.72
N TRP A 108 19.75 -5.86 5.65
CA TRP A 108 19.05 -5.40 6.86
C TRP A 108 17.82 -4.54 6.52
N MET A 109 16.62 -5.06 6.77
CA MET A 109 15.34 -4.43 6.41
C MET A 109 15.07 -4.29 4.89
N HIS A 110 15.83 -5.00 4.05
CA HIS A 110 15.66 -5.09 2.60
C HIS A 110 15.23 -6.50 2.21
N HIS A 111 14.11 -6.63 1.50
CA HIS A 111 13.58 -7.92 1.09
C HIS A 111 13.19 -7.92 -0.38
N ARG A 112 13.19 -9.10 -1.00
CA ARG A 112 12.75 -9.31 -2.39
C ARG A 112 11.60 -10.30 -2.46
N VAL A 113 10.65 -10.05 -3.34
CA VAL A 113 9.62 -11.01 -3.75
C VAL A 113 9.65 -11.10 -5.26
N ASP A 114 9.92 -12.29 -5.77
CA ASP A 114 9.97 -12.53 -7.21
C ASP A 114 8.57 -12.45 -7.84
N ILE A 115 8.49 -11.92 -9.06
CA ILE A 115 7.26 -11.98 -9.85
C ILE A 115 7.28 -13.30 -10.64
N PRO A 116 6.29 -14.20 -10.45
CA PRO A 116 6.28 -15.48 -11.13
C PRO A 116 6.38 -15.33 -12.65
N ASN A 117 7.21 -16.15 -13.28
CA ASN A 117 7.46 -16.15 -14.73
C ASN A 117 8.01 -14.83 -15.29
N SER A 118 8.63 -14.01 -14.44
CA SER A 118 9.29 -12.76 -14.83
C SER A 118 10.73 -12.74 -14.30
N ARG A 119 11.59 -11.92 -14.93
CA ARG A 119 12.90 -11.54 -14.35
C ARG A 119 12.78 -10.39 -13.35
N GLU A 120 11.61 -9.76 -13.33
CA GLU A 120 11.31 -8.65 -12.43
C GLU A 120 10.97 -9.14 -11.03
N PHE A 121 11.19 -8.28 -10.04
CA PHE A 121 10.88 -8.55 -8.64
C PHE A 121 10.43 -7.28 -7.92
N PHE A 122 9.79 -7.45 -6.76
CA PHE A 122 9.50 -6.36 -5.85
C PHE A 122 10.55 -6.29 -4.75
N GLU A 123 11.17 -5.13 -4.56
CA GLU A 123 11.96 -4.80 -3.39
C GLU A 123 11.11 -4.12 -2.32
N PHE A 124 11.32 -4.53 -1.08
CA PHE A 124 10.67 -3.99 0.10
C PHE A 124 11.70 -3.35 0.99
N THR A 125 11.52 -2.08 1.29
CA THR A 125 12.39 -1.33 2.21
C THR A 125 11.55 -0.61 3.26
N GLN A 126 12.24 -0.16 4.31
CA GLN A 126 11.64 0.64 5.35
C GLN A 126 12.31 2.00 5.43
N GLU A 127 11.48 3.04 5.46
CA GLU A 127 11.91 4.43 5.61
C GLU A 127 11.14 5.07 6.78
N SER A 128 11.75 6.02 7.46
CA SER A 128 11.04 6.92 8.38
C SER A 128 10.99 8.30 7.73
N VAL A 129 9.79 8.76 7.36
CA VAL A 129 9.59 10.02 6.62
C VAL A 129 8.40 10.76 7.21
N ASP A 130 8.59 12.04 7.56
CA ASP A 130 7.55 12.95 8.09
C ASP A 130 6.75 12.36 9.27
N ASP A 131 7.43 11.73 10.23
CA ASP A 131 6.83 11.01 11.37
C ASP A 131 6.02 9.74 11.01
N PHE A 132 6.07 9.28 9.76
CA PHE A 132 5.48 8.00 9.34
C PHE A 132 6.55 6.90 9.23
N SER A 133 6.30 5.77 9.89
CA SER A 133 6.94 4.50 9.57
C SER A 133 6.42 4.04 8.22
N THR A 134 7.27 4.08 7.20
CA THR A 134 6.89 3.88 5.80
C THR A 134 7.47 2.58 5.26
N PHE A 135 6.56 1.74 4.77
CA PHE A 135 6.88 0.52 4.06
C PHE A 135 6.83 0.79 2.56
N VAL A 136 7.96 0.63 1.89
CA VAL A 136 8.12 0.96 0.47
C VAL A 136 8.16 -0.34 -0.33
N ILE A 137 7.42 -0.37 -1.42
CA ILE A 137 7.34 -1.49 -2.36
C ILE A 137 7.76 -0.93 -3.73
N THR A 138 8.85 -1.41 -4.29
CA THR A 138 9.36 -0.93 -5.59
C THR A 138 9.52 -2.11 -6.53
N ARG A 139 8.99 -2.00 -7.74
CA ARG A 139 9.21 -3.00 -8.79
C ARG A 139 10.53 -2.71 -9.50
N ILE A 140 11.37 -3.73 -9.62
CA ILE A 140 12.66 -3.68 -10.30
C ILE A 140 12.57 -4.54 -11.57
N GLN A 141 13.08 -4.00 -12.67
CA GLN A 141 13.07 -4.63 -14.00
C GLN A 141 14.46 -5.03 -14.46
#